data_AF-A0A2V8QAT5-F1
#
_entry.id   AF-A0A2V8QAT5-F1
#
_cell.length_a   1.000
_cell.length_b   1.000
_cell.length_c   1.000
_cell.angle_alpha   90.00
_cell.angle_beta   90.00
_cell.angle_gamma   90.00
#
_symmetry.space_group_name_H-M   'P 1'
#
loop_
_entity.id
_entity.type
_entity.pdbx_description
1 polymer ?
#
loop_
_entity_poly.entity_id
_entity_poly.type
_entity_poly.pdbx_seq_one_letter_code
_entity_poly.pdbx_strand_id
1 'polypeptide(L)'
;MARGWESKAVADQIEEGESARANQGSRAAATPEELAKHEKLSSLMMSRSRLLEQLERARHPAHRNVLQNGLKAIENEIEDLSE
;
A
#
# COMPACT_ATOMS: atom_id res chain seq x y z
N MET A 1 -10.41 13.06 19.31
CA MET A 1 -9.87 13.69 18.09
C MET A 1 -8.35 13.49 18.00
N ALA A 2 -7.93 12.31 17.57
CA ALA A 2 -6.61 11.97 17.00
C ALA A 2 -6.72 10.49 16.59
N ARG A 3 -7.38 10.20 15.46
CA ARG A 3 -6.73 9.97 14.15
C ARG A 3 -5.57 8.97 14.29
N GLY A 4 -5.64 7.72 13.86
CA GLY A 4 -6.68 7.02 13.13
C GLY A 4 -6.35 5.54 13.21
N TRP A 5 -7.27 4.79 13.81
CA TRP A 5 -7.34 3.33 13.72
C TRP A 5 -8.06 2.99 12.39
N GLU A 6 -7.56 3.52 11.28
CA GLU A 6 -8.13 3.31 9.94
C GLU A 6 -7.44 2.13 9.21
N SER A 7 -7.01 1.13 9.98
CA SER A 7 -6.65 -0.19 9.44
C SER A 7 -7.72 -1.25 9.76
N LYS A 8 -8.92 -0.81 10.16
CA LYS A 8 -10.09 -1.67 10.42
C LYS A 8 -11.23 -1.42 9.43
N ALA A 9 -10.90 -1.36 8.16
CA ALA A 9 -11.84 -1.55 7.06
C ALA A 9 -11.00 -1.81 5.81
N VAL A 10 -11.12 -3.01 5.26
CA VAL A 10 -11.05 -3.44 3.85
C VAL A 10 -10.64 -4.93 3.86
N ALA A 11 -11.37 -5.75 4.60
CA ALA A 11 -11.42 -7.19 4.35
C ALA A 11 -12.75 -7.59 3.67
N ASP A 12 -13.68 -6.65 3.51
CA ASP A 12 -15.09 -6.93 3.18
C ASP A 12 -15.50 -6.49 1.77
N GLN A 13 -14.55 -6.22 0.85
CA GLN A 13 -14.89 -5.68 -0.48
C GLN A 13 -14.47 -6.58 -1.65
N ILE A 14 -14.30 -7.89 -1.42
CA ILE A 14 -13.92 -8.85 -2.46
C ILE A 14 -15.05 -9.86 -2.77
N GLU A 15 -16.04 -10.04 -1.91
CA GLU A 15 -17.06 -11.09 -2.11
C GLU A 15 -18.05 -10.81 -3.26
N GLU A 16 -18.15 -9.57 -3.76
CA GLU A 16 -19.12 -9.22 -4.81
C GLU A 16 -18.56 -9.30 -6.25
N GLY A 17 -17.30 -9.69 -6.41
CA GLY A 17 -16.62 -9.77 -7.71
C GLY A 17 -16.70 -11.12 -8.44
N GLU A 18 -17.13 -12.19 -7.77
CA GLU A 18 -17.14 -13.54 -8.37
C GLU A 18 -18.37 -13.81 -9.26
N SER A 19 -19.51 -13.18 -8.97
CA SER A 19 -20.77 -13.39 -9.71
C SER A 19 -20.83 -12.70 -11.08
N ALA A 20 -19.92 -11.76 -11.37
CA ALA A 20 -19.82 -11.09 -12.68
C ALA A 20 -18.89 -11.79 -13.69
N ARG A 21 -18.12 -12.80 -13.28
CA ARG A 21 -17.07 -13.44 -14.11
C ARG A 21 -17.58 -14.53 -15.06
N ALA A 22 -18.87 -14.87 -15.03
CA ALA A 22 -19.41 -15.96 -15.83
C ALA A 22 -19.61 -15.66 -17.32
N ASN A 23 -19.44 -14.41 -17.79
CA ASN A 23 -19.92 -14.04 -19.14
C ASN A 23 -18.97 -13.27 -20.06
N GLN A 24 -17.69 -13.09 -19.75
CA GLN A 24 -16.78 -12.44 -20.69
C GLN A 24 -15.43 -13.16 -20.74
N GLY A 25 -15.22 -13.88 -21.84
CA GLY A 25 -13.97 -14.55 -22.14
C GLY A 25 -12.80 -13.57 -22.20
N SER A 26 -11.61 -14.11 -21.93
CA SER A 26 -10.30 -13.54 -22.31
C SER A 26 -9.89 -12.22 -21.65
N ARG A 27 -10.21 -12.03 -20.36
CA ARG A 27 -9.35 -11.22 -19.50
C ARG A 27 -8.85 -12.13 -18.41
N ALA A 28 -7.57 -12.51 -18.48
CA ALA A 28 -6.90 -13.29 -17.44
C ALA A 28 -7.30 -12.66 -16.09
N ALA A 29 -8.10 -13.38 -15.32
CA ALA A 29 -8.46 -12.96 -14.00
C ALA A 29 -7.14 -12.83 -13.27
N ALA A 30 -6.80 -11.60 -12.83
CA ALA A 30 -5.59 -11.37 -12.06
C ALA A 30 -5.54 -12.45 -10.98
N THR A 31 -4.47 -13.23 -11.00
CA THR A 31 -4.31 -14.34 -10.07
C THR A 31 -4.36 -13.79 -8.65
N PRO A 32 -4.81 -14.56 -7.64
CA PRO A 32 -4.85 -14.10 -6.26
C PRO A 32 -3.49 -13.53 -5.79
N GLU A 33 -2.39 -14.03 -6.36
CA GLU A 33 -1.04 -13.53 -6.11
C GLU A 33 -0.80 -12.11 -6.68
N GLU A 34 -1.27 -11.83 -7.90
CA GLU A 34 -1.18 -10.50 -8.52
C GLU A 34 -2.02 -9.47 -7.74
N LEU A 35 -3.21 -9.87 -7.28
CA LEU A 35 -4.05 -9.02 -6.43
C LEU A 35 -3.36 -8.68 -5.11
N ALA A 36 -2.80 -9.69 -4.42
CA ALA A 36 -2.06 -9.46 -3.18
C ALA A 36 -0.83 -8.56 -3.38
N LYS A 37 -0.12 -8.70 -4.52
CA LYS A 37 0.99 -7.81 -4.90
C LYS A 37 0.51 -6.37 -5.09
N HIS A 38 -0.59 -6.16 -5.82
CA HIS A 38 -1.18 -4.83 -6.01
C HIS A 38 -1.64 -4.19 -4.70
N GLU A 39 -2.28 -4.96 -3.81
CA GLU A 39 -2.69 -4.48 -2.49
C GLU A 39 -1.48 -4.08 -1.63
N LYS A 40 -0.45 -4.92 -1.62
CA LYS A 40 0.80 -4.63 -0.89
C LYS A 40 1.47 -3.37 -1.43
N LEU A 41 1.58 -3.22 -2.75
CA LEU A 41 2.15 -2.03 -3.39
C LEU A 41 1.36 -0.77 -3.04
N SER A 42 0.02 -0.82 -3.09
CA SER A 42 -0.86 0.29 -2.70
C SER A 42 -0.63 0.72 -1.24
N SER A 43 -0.54 -0.26 -0.33
CA SER A 43 -0.25 -0.02 1.08
C SER A 43 1.12 0.66 1.28
N LEU A 44 2.15 0.19 0.57
CA LEU A 44 3.49 0.77 0.64
C LEU A 44 3.53 2.20 0.09
N MET A 45 2.86 2.48 -1.03
CA MET A 45 2.75 3.84 -1.58
C MET A 45 2.07 4.82 -0.61
N MET A 46 1.05 4.35 0.12
CA MET A 46 0.37 5.16 1.12
C MET A 46 1.29 5.44 2.33
N SER A 47 2.05 4.44 2.76
CA SER A 47 3.05 4.60 3.82
C SER A 47 4.18 5.55 3.42
N ARG A 48 4.68 5.44 2.18
CA ARG A 48 5.67 6.35 1.59
C ARG A 48 5.21 7.81 1.65
N SER A 49 3.98 8.07 1.22
CA SER A 49 3.39 9.42 1.24
C SER A 49 3.33 9.99 2.66
N ARG A 50 2.93 9.17 3.65
CA ARG A 50 2.91 9.58 5.06
C ARG A 50 4.30 9.90 5.61
N LEU A 51 5.31 9.12 5.28
CA LEU A 51 6.69 9.39 5.71
C LEU A 51 7.23 10.69 5.12
N LEU A 52 6.91 10.99 3.86
CA LEU A 52 7.26 12.25 3.22
C LEU A 52 6.61 13.44 3.93
N GLU A 53 5.30 13.37 4.20
CA GLU A 53 4.58 14.41 4.96
C GLU A 53 5.18 14.61 6.38
N GLN A 54 5.54 13.52 7.05
CA GLN A 54 6.20 13.58 8.35
C GLN A 54 7.58 14.22 8.26
N LEU A 55 8.32 13.95 7.19
CA LEU A 55 9.67 14.48 6.96
C LEU A 55 9.65 15.98 6.64
N GLU A 56 8.63 16.46 5.93
CA GLU A 56 8.39 17.90 5.71
C GLU A 56 8.16 18.63 7.04
N ARG A 57 7.42 18.02 7.97
CA ARG A 57 7.11 18.60 9.28
C ARG A 57 8.19 18.36 10.34
N ALA A 58 9.10 17.41 10.11
CA ALA A 58 10.12 17.03 11.06
C ALA A 58 11.22 18.09 11.16
N ARG A 59 11.32 18.72 12.33
CA ARG A 59 12.33 19.73 12.66
C ARG A 59 13.58 19.16 13.33
N HIS A 60 13.47 18.01 14.00
CA HIS A 60 14.58 17.42 14.75
C HIS A 60 15.44 16.52 13.85
N PRO A 61 16.77 16.73 13.77
CA PRO A 61 17.64 15.99 12.84
C PRO A 61 17.63 14.47 13.08
N ALA A 62 17.66 14.03 14.34
CA ALA A 62 17.58 12.59 14.63
C ALA A 62 16.25 11.95 14.18
N HIS A 63 15.13 12.68 14.31
CA HIS A 63 13.82 12.19 13.86
C HIS A 63 13.75 12.14 12.33
N ARG A 64 14.31 13.16 11.65
CA ARG A 64 14.44 13.16 10.19
C ARG A 64 15.23 11.95 9.70
N ASN A 65 16.36 11.63 10.33
CA ASN A 65 17.17 10.46 9.95
C ASN A 65 16.38 9.14 10.07
N VAL A 66 15.58 8.98 11.13
CA VAL A 66 14.72 7.80 11.28
C VAL A 66 13.69 7.72 10.16
N LEU A 67 13.01 8.84 9.85
CA LEU A 67 12.04 8.90 8.76
C LEU A 67 12.66 8.62 7.38
N GLN A 68 13.88 9.12 7.13
CA GLN A 68 14.63 8.86 5.89
C GLN A 68 15.01 7.38 5.76
N ASN A 69 15.47 6.75 6.84
CA ASN A 69 15.80 5.33 6.83
C ASN A 69 14.56 4.47 6.59
N GLY A 70 13.43 4.80 7.23
CA GLY A 70 12.15 4.14 6.99
C GLY A 70 11.67 4.33 5.55
N LEU A 71 11.81 5.55 5.00
CA LEU A 71 11.43 5.85 3.63
C LEU A 71 12.21 4.99 2.64
N LYS A 72 13.54 4.89 2.82
CA LYS A 72 14.41 4.07 1.98
C LYS A 72 14.02 2.59 2.02
N ALA A 73 13.68 2.06 3.18
CA ALA A 73 13.24 0.67 3.31
C ALA A 73 11.93 0.42 2.52
N ILE A 74 10.98 1.35 2.59
CA ILE A 74 9.72 1.24 1.84
C ILE A 74 9.93 1.40 0.34
N GLU A 75 10.80 2.31 -0.08
CA GLU A 75 11.12 2.49 -1.50
C GLU A 75 11.77 1.23 -2.11
N ASN A 76 12.68 0.59 -1.38
CA ASN A 76 13.24 -0.70 -1.79
C ASN A 76 12.14 -1.78 -1.91
N GLU A 77 11.22 -1.86 -0.93
CA GLU A 77 10.15 -2.87 -0.97
C GLU A 77 9.14 -2.63 -2.11
N ILE A 78 8.95 -1.36 -2.52
CA ILE A 78 8.16 -1.02 -3.71
C ILE A 78 8.88 -1.45 -4.99
N GLU A 79 10.18 -1.19 -5.08
CA GLU A 79 11.00 -1.57 -6.24
C GLU A 79 10.98 -3.09 -6.43
N ASP A 80 11.24 -3.85 -5.35
CA ASP A 80 11.21 -5.32 -5.33
C ASP A 80 9.85 -5.93 -5.73
N LEU A 81 8.74 -5.23 -5.50
CA LEU A 81 7.39 -5.68 -5.86
C LEU A 81 6.95 -5.22 -7.26
N SER A 82 7.68 -4.27 -7.85
CA SER A 82 7.40 -3.70 -9.16
C SER A 82 8.23 -4.31 -10.30
N GLU A 83 9.34 -4.98 -9.98
CA GLU A 83 10.11 -5.85 -10.88
C GLU A 83 9.47 -7.23 -11.06
#